data_AF-A0A9D6CKZ2-F1
#
_entry.id   AF-A0A9D6CKZ2-F1
#
_cell.length_a   1.000
_cell.length_b   1.000
_cell.length_c   1.000
_cell.angle_alpha   90.00
_cell.angle_beta   90.00
_cell.angle_gamma   90.00
#
_symmetry.space_group_name_H-M   'P 1'
#
loop_
_entity.id
_entity.type
_entity.pdbx_description
1 polymer ?
#
loop_
_entity_poly.entity_id
_entity_poly.type
_entity_poly.pdbx_seq_one_letter_code
_entity_poly.pdbx_strand_id
1 'polypeptide(L)'
;MTTASQVFGRELAAWRAESRAALGLPADRAIVMTGHQAGIWHAGIAEKFVVGARHAAERGGVLVHVVVDHDLNDAALVAFPALVHGADGGGKLARLVLERAPRGAGPNALRKPVRTMRPERAHEVPAEIEPALAAIERAIAAERGRENLAMQMAHAANALLAPRARVDHTVAATAIAALPFAEALRAHFAPMREAYNAAVRGERIAPLAPGELPFWKLDRATMSRSALMEGDAADLVAPRALTLTAIARLVLCDEFIHGTGGGRYDLSMERWITAAFGDDARAALAPMSVVTATKLAPLAKHVPAFDAAATPEVQRALEQDPFNDDGATKRALRDAITGTRAEKRTAYLAMRRAIIDARAARATELASLRTRIAANRDAIAAHALANDRTWPFPFAVR
;
A
#
# COMPACT_ATOMS: atom_id res chain seq x y z
N MET A 1 43.75 -0.19 3.67
CA MET A 1 43.32 1.07 4.31
C MET A 1 42.05 1.48 3.60
N THR A 2 40.88 1.25 4.20
CA THR A 2 39.61 1.76 3.69
C THR A 2 39.64 3.28 3.84
N THR A 3 39.72 3.99 2.71
CA THR A 3 39.49 5.44 2.68
C THR A 3 38.13 5.71 3.30
N ALA A 4 38.11 6.60 4.28
CA ALA A 4 36.87 6.94 4.95
C ALA A 4 35.95 7.66 3.95
N SER A 5 34.71 7.19 3.83
CA SER A 5 33.79 7.67 2.80
C SER A 5 33.32 9.09 3.12
N GLN A 6 33.51 10.01 2.18
CA GLN A 6 33.14 11.42 2.33
C GLN A 6 31.93 11.79 1.48
N VAL A 7 31.02 12.56 2.06
CA VAL A 7 29.84 13.12 1.39
C VAL A 7 29.72 14.60 1.78
N PHE A 8 29.57 15.48 0.79
CA PHE A 8 29.59 16.94 0.98
C PHE A 8 30.83 17.46 1.72
N GLY A 9 32.00 16.88 1.43
CA GLY A 9 33.28 17.29 2.03
C GLY A 9 33.44 16.93 3.52
N ARG A 10 32.57 16.08 4.08
CA ARG A 10 32.64 15.59 5.46
C ARG A 10 32.58 14.07 5.49
N GLU A 11 33.23 13.49 6.50
CA GLU A 11 33.19 12.06 6.78
C GLU A 11 31.76 11.57 7.07
N LEU A 12 31.36 10.46 6.46
CA LEU A 12 30.02 9.88 6.66
C LEU A 12 29.78 9.48 8.12
N ALA A 13 30.82 9.06 8.84
CA ALA A 13 30.74 8.76 10.27
C ALA A 13 30.35 10.00 11.11
N ALA A 14 30.85 11.18 10.76
CA ALA A 14 30.48 12.43 11.44
C ALA A 14 29.02 12.80 11.15
N TRP A 15 28.58 12.65 9.89
CA TRP A 15 27.18 12.84 9.52
C TRP A 15 26.24 11.88 10.26
N ARG A 16 26.64 10.62 10.43
CA ARG A 16 25.89 9.61 11.18
C ARG A 16 25.72 10.00 12.65
N ALA A 17 26.82 10.35 13.31
CA ALA A 17 26.80 10.74 14.72
C ALA A 17 25.89 11.96 14.95
N GLU A 18 26.05 13.00 14.13
CA GLU A 18 25.24 14.22 14.19
C GLU A 18 23.76 13.95 13.90
N SER A 19 23.45 13.19 12.85
CA SER A 19 22.08 12.91 12.43
C SER A 19 21.33 12.03 13.43
N ARG A 20 22.00 11.03 14.02
CA ARG A 20 21.40 10.19 15.07
C ARG A 20 21.15 11.01 16.34
N ALA A 21 22.12 11.83 16.76
CA ALA A 21 21.97 12.69 17.93
C ALA A 21 20.81 13.70 17.77
N ALA A 22 20.69 14.32 16.59
CA ALA A 22 19.62 15.28 16.30
C ALA A 22 18.20 14.69 16.41
N LEU A 23 18.05 13.37 16.24
CA LEU A 23 16.78 12.65 16.37
C LEU A 23 16.64 11.90 17.70
N GLY A 24 17.59 12.05 18.63
CA GLY A 24 17.59 11.31 19.89
C GLY A 24 17.74 9.78 19.71
N LEU A 25 18.41 9.36 18.64
CA LEU A 25 18.70 7.95 18.36
C LEU A 25 20.03 7.54 18.99
N PRO A 26 20.21 6.27 19.41
CA PRO A 26 21.45 5.82 20.01
C PRO A 26 22.62 5.88 19.01
N ALA A 27 23.77 6.38 19.47
CA ALA A 27 24.98 6.47 18.66
C ALA A 27 25.83 5.18 18.72
N ASP A 28 25.64 4.36 19.75
CA ASP A 28 26.47 3.22 20.13
C ASP A 28 25.79 1.86 19.92
N ARG A 29 24.55 1.85 19.42
CA ARG A 29 23.75 0.64 19.19
C ARG A 29 23.38 0.51 17.72
N ALA A 30 23.22 -0.73 17.26
CA ALA A 30 22.71 -1.00 15.92
C ALA A 30 21.28 -0.45 15.76
N ILE A 31 21.00 0.19 14.63
CA ILE A 31 19.69 0.74 14.31
C ILE A 31 19.11 -0.01 13.12
N VAL A 32 18.01 -0.72 13.35
CA VAL A 32 17.18 -1.27 12.27
C VAL A 32 16.04 -0.30 12.01
N MET A 33 15.88 0.14 10.76
CA MET A 33 14.79 1.02 10.35
C MET A 33 13.80 0.32 9.46
N THR A 34 12.52 0.63 9.64
CA THR A 34 11.51 0.41 8.61
C THR A 34 10.51 1.55 8.66
N GLY A 35 9.81 1.80 7.54
CA GLY A 35 8.85 2.88 7.47
C GLY A 35 7.65 2.58 6.59
N HIS A 36 6.60 3.38 6.76
CA HIS A 36 5.42 3.36 5.91
C HIS A 36 4.65 4.68 6.02
N GLN A 37 3.69 4.90 5.13
CA GLN A 37 2.61 5.87 5.32
C GLN A 37 1.86 5.56 6.63
N ALA A 38 1.42 6.61 7.33
CA ALA A 38 0.70 6.47 8.59
C ALA A 38 -0.65 5.75 8.42
N GLY A 39 -1.02 4.90 9.38
CA GLY A 39 -2.29 4.19 9.40
C GLY A 39 -2.22 2.88 10.18
N ILE A 40 -3.36 2.19 10.30
CA ILE A 40 -3.40 0.81 10.81
C ILE A 40 -3.32 -0.13 9.61
N TRP A 41 -2.13 -0.68 9.38
CA TRP A 41 -1.80 -1.36 8.13
C TRP A 41 -2.32 -2.80 8.05
N HIS A 42 -2.17 -3.40 6.89
CA HIS A 42 -2.33 -4.85 6.71
C HIS A 42 -1.07 -5.63 7.13
N ALA A 43 -1.21 -6.96 7.23
CA ALA A 43 -0.19 -7.85 7.80
C ALA A 43 1.19 -7.77 7.11
N GLY A 44 1.22 -7.56 5.78
CA GLY A 44 2.47 -7.45 5.03
C GLY A 44 3.34 -6.27 5.46
N ILE A 45 2.74 -5.16 5.91
CA ILE A 45 3.49 -4.01 6.43
C ILE A 45 3.90 -4.28 7.89
N ALA A 46 2.99 -4.81 8.71
CA ALA A 46 3.27 -5.13 10.11
C ALA A 46 4.43 -6.12 10.26
N GLU A 47 4.56 -7.09 9.35
CA GLU A 47 5.63 -8.10 9.42
C GLU A 47 7.03 -7.49 9.28
N LYS A 48 7.18 -6.36 8.58
CA LYS A 48 8.46 -5.63 8.52
C LYS A 48 8.93 -5.20 9.91
N PHE A 49 8.01 -4.77 10.76
CA PHE A 49 8.31 -4.36 12.13
C PHE A 49 8.60 -5.57 13.02
N VAL A 50 7.90 -6.69 12.80
CA VAL A 50 8.17 -7.96 13.52
C VAL A 50 9.57 -8.47 13.23
N VAL A 51 9.92 -8.60 11.94
CA VAL A 51 11.26 -9.02 11.53
C VAL A 51 12.32 -8.00 11.95
N GLY A 52 12.01 -6.71 11.81
CA GLY A 52 12.92 -5.63 12.24
C GLY A 52 13.21 -5.62 13.73
N ALA A 53 12.20 -5.84 14.58
CA ALA A 53 12.40 -5.94 16.02
C ALA A 53 13.29 -7.13 16.38
N ARG A 54 13.10 -8.27 15.70
CA ARG A 54 13.97 -9.45 15.86
C ARG A 54 15.42 -9.14 15.45
N HIS A 55 15.62 -8.57 14.27
CA HIS A 55 16.96 -8.19 13.77
C HIS A 55 17.65 -7.16 14.68
N ALA A 56 16.89 -6.21 15.24
CA ALA A 56 17.41 -5.27 16.22
C ALA A 56 17.85 -6.00 17.50
N ALA A 57 16.98 -6.85 18.07
CA ALA A 57 17.27 -7.58 19.29
C ALA A 57 18.50 -8.50 19.17
N GLU A 58 18.62 -9.25 18.06
CA GLU A 58 19.76 -10.13 17.77
C GLU A 58 21.11 -9.39 17.73
N ARG A 59 21.09 -8.08 17.50
CA ARG A 59 22.29 -7.22 17.42
C ARG A 59 22.44 -6.27 18.61
N GLY A 60 21.66 -6.46 19.69
CA GLY A 60 21.61 -5.52 20.82
C GLY A 60 21.14 -4.10 20.44
N GLY A 61 20.51 -3.97 19.27
CA GLY A 61 20.10 -2.73 18.64
C GLY A 61 18.72 -2.24 19.05
N VAL A 62 18.22 -1.26 18.31
CA VAL A 62 16.87 -0.68 18.43
C VAL A 62 16.12 -0.74 17.10
N LEU A 63 14.80 -0.87 17.19
CA LEU A 63 13.91 -0.71 16.03
C LEU A 63 13.38 0.73 15.97
N VAL A 64 13.56 1.36 14.82
CA VAL A 64 13.05 2.72 14.55
C VAL A 64 11.99 2.67 13.44
N HIS A 65 10.81 3.23 13.74
CA HIS A 65 9.74 3.44 12.78
C HIS A 65 9.88 4.82 12.13
N VAL A 66 10.13 4.84 10.82
CA VAL A 66 10.07 6.05 9.99
C VAL A 66 8.64 6.27 9.46
N VAL A 67 7.97 7.31 9.93
CA VAL A 67 6.60 7.67 9.54
C VAL A 67 6.64 8.59 8.34
N VAL A 68 6.05 8.17 7.21
CA VAL A 68 5.85 9.03 6.03
C VAL A 68 4.64 9.93 6.29
N ASP A 69 4.82 10.87 7.21
CA ASP A 69 3.81 11.75 7.78
C ASP A 69 3.24 12.76 6.77
N HIS A 70 4.02 13.11 5.76
CA HIS A 70 3.61 14.02 4.69
C HIS A 70 2.75 13.38 3.59
N ASP A 71 2.41 12.10 3.71
CA ASP A 71 1.58 11.42 2.71
C ASP A 71 0.11 11.91 2.73
N LEU A 72 -0.56 11.78 1.58
CA LEU A 72 -1.94 12.22 1.36
C LEU A 72 -2.97 11.09 1.61
N ASN A 73 -2.51 9.89 1.95
CA ASN A 73 -3.39 8.79 2.33
C ASN A 73 -4.28 9.19 3.53
N ASP A 74 -5.47 8.61 3.62
CA ASP A 74 -6.28 8.82 4.81
C ASP A 74 -5.82 7.90 5.94
N ALA A 75 -4.90 8.39 6.78
CA ALA A 75 -4.31 7.59 7.86
C ALA A 75 -5.34 7.07 8.88
N ALA A 76 -6.48 7.75 9.02
CA ALA A 76 -7.58 7.37 9.92
C ALA A 76 -8.62 6.43 9.28
N LEU A 77 -8.41 6.00 8.03
CA LEU A 77 -9.28 5.04 7.38
C LEU A 77 -9.05 3.63 7.95
N VAL A 78 -9.85 3.24 8.92
CA VAL A 78 -9.83 1.90 9.51
C VAL A 78 -11.08 1.15 9.09
N ALA A 79 -10.94 0.27 8.11
CA ALA A 79 -12.01 -0.61 7.66
C ALA A 79 -12.10 -1.85 8.55
N PHE A 80 -13.31 -2.34 8.81
CA PHE A 80 -13.56 -3.58 9.55
C PHE A 80 -14.68 -4.40 8.90
N PRO A 81 -14.65 -5.74 9.01
CA PRO A 81 -15.73 -6.60 8.57
C PRO A 81 -16.90 -6.54 9.56
N ALA A 82 -18.12 -6.50 9.03
CA ALA A 82 -19.34 -6.51 9.81
C ALA A 82 -20.41 -7.37 9.12
N LEU A 83 -21.34 -7.91 9.88
CA LEU A 83 -22.57 -8.51 9.40
C LEU A 83 -23.64 -7.43 9.42
N VAL A 84 -24.21 -7.15 8.25
CA VAL A 84 -25.26 -6.14 8.08
C VAL A 84 -26.55 -6.86 7.76
N HIS A 85 -27.56 -6.67 8.59
CA HIS A 85 -28.86 -7.31 8.40
C HIS A 85 -29.59 -6.67 7.21
N GLY A 86 -30.01 -7.51 6.27
CA GLY A 86 -30.97 -7.14 5.23
C GLY A 86 -32.41 -7.19 5.74
N ALA A 87 -33.35 -6.83 4.87
CA ALA A 87 -34.79 -6.94 5.17
C ALA A 87 -35.25 -8.39 5.41
N ASP A 88 -34.44 -9.36 5.00
CA ASP A 88 -34.61 -10.81 5.14
C ASP A 88 -34.04 -11.37 6.46
N GLY A 89 -33.46 -10.52 7.33
CA GLY A 89 -32.95 -10.91 8.64
C GLY A 89 -31.57 -11.59 8.63
N GLY A 90 -31.09 -12.03 7.48
CA GLY A 90 -29.75 -12.60 7.31
C GLY A 90 -28.65 -11.53 7.42
N GLY A 91 -27.63 -11.78 8.25
CA GLY A 91 -26.46 -10.91 8.36
C GLY A 91 -25.53 -11.11 7.16
N LYS A 92 -25.46 -10.13 6.26
CA LYS A 92 -24.56 -10.16 5.11
C LYS A 92 -23.19 -9.59 5.47
N LEU A 93 -22.11 -10.32 5.17
CA LEU A 93 -20.75 -9.82 5.37
C LEU A 93 -20.52 -8.57 4.50
N ALA A 94 -20.09 -7.49 5.13
CA ALA A 94 -19.84 -6.20 4.53
C ALA A 94 -18.56 -5.55 5.09
N ARG A 95 -18.00 -4.64 4.32
CA ARG A 95 -16.94 -3.73 4.78
C ARG A 95 -17.57 -2.46 5.33
N LEU A 96 -17.33 -2.19 6.60
CA LEU A 96 -17.61 -0.88 7.22
C LEU A 96 -16.28 -0.17 7.52
N VAL A 97 -16.37 1.11 7.85
CA VAL A 97 -15.22 1.95 8.18
C VAL A 97 -15.54 2.71 9.46
N LEU A 98 -14.57 2.82 10.37
CA LEU A 98 -14.71 3.70 11.53
C LEU A 98 -14.91 5.14 11.05
N GLU A 99 -15.94 5.78 11.59
CA GLU A 99 -16.13 7.21 11.43
C GLU A 99 -15.06 7.98 12.22
N ARG A 100 -14.80 9.22 11.80
CA ARG A 100 -13.71 10.03 12.33
C ARG A 100 -14.08 11.51 12.41
N ALA A 101 -13.63 12.17 13.47
CA ALA A 101 -13.78 13.60 13.67
C ALA A 101 -12.51 14.21 14.29
N PRO A 102 -12.00 15.35 13.76
CA PRO A 102 -12.48 16.05 12.57
C PRO A 102 -12.19 15.27 11.27
N ARG A 103 -12.99 15.50 10.23
CA ARG A 103 -12.64 15.07 8.86
C ARG A 103 -11.77 16.15 8.23
N GLY A 104 -10.83 15.74 7.38
CA GLY A 104 -9.94 16.66 6.68
C GLY A 104 -9.17 15.95 5.59
N ALA A 105 -8.67 16.74 4.63
CA ALA A 105 -7.80 16.30 3.56
C ALA A 105 -6.41 16.94 3.72
N GLY A 106 -5.47 16.52 2.86
CA GLY A 106 -4.10 17.03 2.87
C GLY A 106 -3.12 16.13 3.62
N PRO A 107 -1.86 16.56 3.73
CA PRO A 107 -0.80 15.77 4.37
C PRO A 107 -1.11 15.46 5.83
N ASN A 108 -0.90 14.22 6.25
CA ASN A 108 -1.21 13.79 7.61
C ASN A 108 -0.40 14.54 8.70
N ALA A 109 0.78 15.07 8.37
CA ALA A 109 1.59 15.93 9.22
C ALA A 109 0.92 17.28 9.55
N LEU A 110 -0.02 17.73 8.71
CA LEU A 110 -0.77 18.97 8.89
C LEU A 110 -2.15 18.74 9.51
N ARG A 111 -2.63 17.49 9.49
CA ARG A 111 -3.96 17.13 9.99
C ARG A 111 -3.93 16.96 11.51
N LYS A 112 -4.95 17.47 12.20
CA LYS A 112 -5.13 17.25 13.64
C LYS A 112 -5.44 15.77 13.93
N PRO A 113 -5.04 15.25 15.12
CA PRO A 113 -5.50 13.95 15.60
C PRO A 113 -7.03 13.84 15.57
N VAL A 114 -7.54 12.62 15.43
CA VAL A 114 -8.96 12.32 15.32
C VAL A 114 -9.48 11.48 16.48
N ARG A 115 -10.79 11.58 16.73
CA ARG A 115 -11.56 10.57 17.44
C ARG A 115 -12.17 9.63 16.43
N THR A 116 -12.16 8.34 16.71
CA THR A 116 -12.86 7.32 15.92
C THR A 116 -14.11 6.84 16.64
N MET A 117 -15.12 6.45 15.86
CA MET A 117 -16.37 5.87 16.36
C MET A 117 -16.91 4.87 15.35
N ARG A 118 -17.66 3.88 15.82
CA ARG A 118 -18.38 2.96 14.93
C ARG A 118 -19.54 3.71 14.27
N PRO A 119 -19.87 3.38 13.00
CA PRO A 119 -21.01 3.99 12.34
C PRO A 119 -22.32 3.64 13.06
N GLU A 120 -23.27 4.57 13.09
CA GLU A 120 -24.59 4.41 13.76
C GLU A 120 -25.52 3.39 13.08
N ARG A 121 -25.12 2.84 11.93
CA ARG A 121 -25.89 1.82 11.21
C ARG A 121 -26.02 0.54 12.04
N ALA A 122 -27.17 -0.12 12.00
CA ALA A 122 -27.33 -1.46 12.55
C ALA A 122 -26.36 -2.46 11.88
N HIS A 123 -25.45 -3.02 12.68
CA HIS A 123 -24.48 -4.03 12.26
C HIS A 123 -24.06 -4.87 13.47
N GLU A 124 -23.61 -6.09 13.19
CA GLU A 124 -22.92 -6.95 14.15
C GLU A 124 -21.46 -7.08 13.70
N VAL A 125 -20.52 -7.04 14.63
CA VAL A 125 -19.11 -7.34 14.33
C VAL A 125 -18.89 -8.83 14.62
N PRO A 126 -18.32 -9.63 13.68
CA PRO A 126 -18.02 -11.03 13.95
C PRO A 126 -17.22 -11.21 15.24
N ALA A 127 -17.59 -12.19 16.06
CA ALA A 127 -17.00 -12.39 17.39
C ALA A 127 -15.46 -12.55 17.38
N GLU A 128 -14.90 -13.13 16.31
CA GLU A 128 -13.46 -13.26 16.11
C GLU A 128 -12.73 -11.96 15.70
N ILE A 129 -13.48 -10.93 15.31
CA ILE A 129 -12.97 -9.61 14.89
C ILE A 129 -13.10 -8.60 16.03
N GLU A 130 -14.19 -8.67 16.80
CA GLU A 130 -14.55 -7.69 17.83
C GLU A 130 -13.41 -7.37 18.82
N PRO A 131 -12.68 -8.34 19.40
CA PRO A 131 -11.58 -8.04 20.32
C PRO A 131 -10.46 -7.22 19.67
N ALA A 132 -10.14 -7.51 18.41
CA ALA A 132 -9.11 -6.82 17.65
C ALA A 132 -9.57 -5.41 17.23
N LEU A 133 -10.85 -5.23 16.88
CA LEU A 133 -11.42 -3.92 16.58
C LEU A 133 -11.39 -3.02 17.81
N ALA A 134 -11.84 -3.55 18.96
CA ALA A 134 -11.80 -2.84 20.23
C ALA A 134 -10.36 -2.49 20.66
N ALA A 135 -9.38 -3.35 20.36
CA ALA A 135 -7.97 -3.03 20.59
C ALA A 135 -7.48 -1.88 19.70
N ILE A 136 -7.87 -1.86 18.42
CA ILE A 136 -7.57 -0.75 17.51
C ILE A 136 -8.18 0.57 18.02
N GLU A 137 -9.45 0.55 18.40
CA GLU A 137 -10.15 1.73 18.93
C GLU A 137 -9.44 2.28 20.18
N ARG A 138 -9.06 1.41 21.12
CA ARG A 138 -8.30 1.81 22.32
C ARG A 138 -6.93 2.39 21.98
N ALA A 139 -6.18 1.75 21.08
CA ALA A 139 -4.86 2.23 20.68
C ALA A 139 -4.93 3.63 20.03
N ILE A 140 -5.89 3.86 19.13
CA ILE A 140 -6.10 5.18 18.51
C ILE A 140 -6.49 6.23 19.56
N ALA A 141 -7.38 5.85 20.50
CA ALA A 141 -7.84 6.75 21.54
C ALA A 141 -6.75 7.16 22.54
N ALA A 142 -5.80 6.26 22.84
CA ALA A 142 -4.66 6.50 23.71
C ALA A 142 -3.68 7.53 23.13
N GLU A 143 -3.54 7.57 21.81
CA GLU A 143 -2.57 8.43 21.11
C GLU A 143 -3.17 9.77 20.65
N ARG A 144 -4.34 10.16 21.18
CA ARG A 144 -5.02 11.42 20.81
C ARG A 144 -4.23 12.70 21.14
N GLY A 145 -3.28 12.62 22.06
CA GLY A 145 -2.44 13.75 22.47
C GLY A 145 -1.25 14.03 21.55
N ARG A 146 -1.05 13.26 20.47
CA ARG A 146 0.05 13.45 19.53
C ARG A 146 -0.08 14.76 18.74
N GLU A 147 1.03 15.19 18.19
CA GLU A 147 1.20 16.45 17.48
C GLU A 147 0.35 16.55 16.20
N ASN A 148 0.09 15.43 15.52
CA ASN A 148 -0.68 15.37 14.29
C ASN A 148 -1.26 13.96 14.07
N LEU A 149 -2.10 13.84 13.04
CA LEU A 149 -2.76 12.59 12.69
C LEU A 149 -1.78 11.48 12.33
N ALA A 150 -0.71 11.79 11.60
CA ALA A 150 0.27 10.78 11.20
C ALA A 150 0.88 10.10 12.42
N MET A 151 1.28 10.90 13.41
CA MET A 151 1.93 10.42 14.63
C MET A 151 0.94 9.71 15.55
N GLN A 152 -0.31 10.18 15.67
CA GLN A 152 -1.37 9.44 16.36
C GLN A 152 -1.50 8.00 15.80
N MET A 153 -1.67 7.89 14.49
CA MET A 153 -1.92 6.60 13.86
C MET A 153 -0.68 5.69 13.86
N ALA A 154 0.52 6.26 13.68
CA ALA A 154 1.77 5.52 13.76
C ALA A 154 2.01 4.95 15.16
N HIS A 155 1.82 5.73 16.22
CA HIS A 155 1.97 5.24 17.59
C HIS A 155 0.89 4.21 17.95
N ALA A 156 -0.35 4.38 17.48
CA ALA A 156 -1.41 3.39 17.67
C ALA A 156 -1.05 2.06 16.98
N ALA A 157 -0.56 2.11 15.73
CA ALA A 157 -0.08 0.93 15.02
C ALA A 157 1.09 0.25 15.75
N ASN A 158 2.05 1.03 16.25
CA ASN A 158 3.19 0.51 17.02
C ASN A 158 2.74 -0.21 18.29
N ALA A 159 1.78 0.34 19.03
CA ALA A 159 1.23 -0.28 20.24
C ALA A 159 0.55 -1.63 19.92
N LEU A 160 -0.16 -1.72 18.80
CA LEU A 160 -0.83 -2.93 18.34
C LEU A 160 0.12 -4.05 17.89
N LEU A 161 1.40 -3.76 17.64
CA LEU A 161 2.41 -4.78 17.34
C LEU A 161 2.77 -5.63 18.56
N ALA A 162 2.52 -5.14 19.78
CA ALA A 162 2.81 -5.88 20.99
C ALA A 162 1.92 -7.14 21.11
N PRO A 163 2.44 -8.26 21.65
CA PRO A 163 3.81 -8.45 22.14
C PRO A 163 4.80 -8.92 21.05
N ARG A 164 4.39 -9.01 19.78
CA ARG A 164 5.22 -9.57 18.69
C ARG A 164 6.42 -8.69 18.34
N ALA A 165 6.30 -7.39 18.51
CA ALA A 165 7.38 -6.45 18.30
C ALA A 165 7.26 -5.24 19.23
N ARG A 166 8.42 -4.64 19.52
CA ARG A 166 8.54 -3.35 20.19
C ARG A 166 9.25 -2.40 19.23
N VAL A 167 8.66 -1.23 19.03
CA VAL A 167 9.29 -0.10 18.34
C VAL A 167 9.88 0.79 19.41
N ASP A 168 11.19 1.02 19.36
CA ASP A 168 11.91 1.80 20.37
C ASP A 168 11.79 3.31 20.09
N HIS A 169 11.85 3.70 18.81
CA HIS A 169 11.72 5.11 18.40
C HIS A 169 10.77 5.24 17.21
N THR A 170 10.05 6.37 17.16
CA THR A 170 9.16 6.72 16.04
C THR A 170 9.55 8.11 15.56
N VAL A 171 9.92 8.24 14.29
CA VAL A 171 10.48 9.45 13.70
C VAL A 171 9.69 9.84 12.46
N ALA A 172 9.26 11.09 12.38
CA ALA A 172 8.60 11.64 11.20
C ALA A 172 9.58 11.89 10.04
N ALA A 173 9.15 11.66 8.80
CA ALA A 173 9.94 11.97 7.62
C ALA A 173 10.21 13.49 7.49
N THR A 174 9.29 14.34 7.96
CA THR A 174 9.53 15.78 8.07
C THR A 174 10.67 16.13 9.03
N ALA A 175 10.82 15.42 10.15
CA ALA A 175 11.95 15.58 11.07
C ALA A 175 13.28 15.15 10.40
N ILE A 176 13.26 14.08 9.61
CA ILE A 176 14.42 13.66 8.80
C ILE A 176 14.80 14.73 7.77
N ALA A 177 13.82 15.43 7.18
CA ALA A 177 14.10 16.54 6.26
C ALA A 177 14.75 17.75 6.94
N ALA A 178 14.59 17.91 8.25
CA ALA A 178 15.20 19.00 9.02
C ALA A 178 16.63 18.70 9.49
N LEU A 179 17.18 17.52 9.16
CA LEU A 179 18.55 17.18 9.52
C LEU A 179 19.58 18.07 8.78
N PRO A 180 20.71 18.41 9.41
CA PRO A 180 21.83 19.08 8.73
C PRO A 180 22.29 18.35 7.45
N PHE A 181 22.27 17.02 7.45
CA PHE A 181 22.56 16.23 6.26
C PHE A 181 21.54 16.46 5.13
N ALA A 182 20.25 16.56 5.45
CA ALA A 182 19.20 16.81 4.47
C ALA A 182 19.26 18.24 3.93
N GLU A 183 19.67 19.21 4.76
CA GLU A 183 19.97 20.58 4.35
C GLU A 183 21.14 20.64 3.36
N ALA A 184 22.25 19.98 3.68
CA ALA A 184 23.40 19.86 2.78
C ALA A 184 23.00 19.20 1.46
N LEU A 185 22.21 18.13 1.51
CA LEU A 185 21.71 17.46 0.30
C LEU A 185 20.86 18.41 -0.56
N ARG A 186 20.01 19.27 0.03
CA ARG A 186 19.26 20.29 -0.74
C ARG A 186 20.18 21.35 -1.33
N ALA A 187 21.11 21.89 -0.55
CA ALA A 187 22.03 22.95 -0.97
C ALA A 187 22.94 22.52 -2.13
N HIS A 188 23.33 21.24 -2.16
CA HIS A 188 24.22 20.69 -3.18
C HIS A 188 23.49 19.84 -4.23
N PHE A 189 22.15 19.90 -4.32
CA PHE A 189 21.39 18.98 -5.18
C PHE A 189 21.53 19.24 -6.68
N ALA A 190 21.67 20.51 -7.09
CA ALA A 190 21.67 20.90 -8.50
C ALA A 190 22.53 20.01 -9.42
N PRO A 191 23.83 19.75 -9.13
CA PRO A 191 24.66 18.86 -9.96
C PRO A 191 24.25 17.38 -9.93
N MET A 192 23.48 16.94 -8.93
CA MET A 192 23.04 15.54 -8.77
C MET A 192 21.71 15.23 -9.49
N ARG A 193 21.02 16.26 -9.99
CA ARG A 193 19.70 16.16 -10.60
C ARG A 193 19.65 15.22 -11.81
N GLU A 194 20.61 15.34 -12.71
CA GLU A 194 20.66 14.50 -13.91
C GLU A 194 20.88 13.02 -13.53
N ALA A 195 21.78 12.76 -12.58
CA ALA A 195 22.01 11.43 -12.04
C ALA A 195 20.74 10.84 -11.39
N TYR A 196 20.01 11.64 -10.60
CA TYR A 196 18.72 11.24 -10.04
C TYR A 196 17.72 10.86 -11.14
N ASN A 197 17.54 11.73 -12.14
CA ASN A 197 16.60 11.51 -13.24
C ASN A 197 16.97 10.31 -14.10
N ALA A 198 18.27 10.07 -14.32
CA ALA A 198 18.75 8.88 -15.01
C ALA A 198 18.44 7.61 -14.22
N ALA A 199 18.66 7.62 -12.90
CA ALA A 199 18.45 6.47 -12.04
C ALA A 199 16.98 6.02 -11.93
N VAL A 200 16.03 6.96 -12.01
CA VAL A 200 14.58 6.68 -11.93
C VAL A 200 13.93 6.40 -13.29
N ARG A 201 14.68 6.48 -14.40
CA ARG A 201 14.15 6.22 -15.74
C ARG A 201 13.58 4.80 -15.84
N GLY A 202 12.32 4.68 -16.26
CA GLY A 202 11.62 3.40 -16.38
C GLY A 202 11.07 2.86 -15.05
N GLU A 203 11.23 3.60 -13.94
CA GLU A 203 10.60 3.30 -12.67
C GLU A 203 9.27 4.04 -12.49
N ARG A 204 8.49 3.61 -11.50
CA ARG A 204 7.25 4.30 -11.10
C ARG A 204 7.54 5.52 -10.21
N ILE A 205 8.56 6.29 -10.56
CA ILE A 205 8.98 7.52 -9.88
C ILE A 205 9.13 8.60 -10.94
N ALA A 206 8.46 9.74 -10.72
CA ALA A 206 8.55 10.86 -11.64
C ALA A 206 9.97 11.48 -11.60
N PRO A 207 10.53 11.87 -12.76
CA PRO A 207 11.73 12.68 -12.79
C PRO A 207 11.44 14.08 -12.21
N LEU A 208 12.51 14.77 -11.83
CA LEU A 208 12.49 16.15 -11.34
C LEU A 208 12.62 17.12 -12.50
N ALA A 209 11.80 18.17 -12.50
CA ALA A 209 11.90 19.31 -13.38
C ALA A 209 13.19 20.14 -13.09
N PRO A 210 13.56 21.08 -13.99
CA PRO A 210 14.61 22.06 -13.69
C PRO A 210 14.34 22.82 -12.40
N GLY A 211 15.35 22.94 -11.53
CA GLY A 211 15.23 23.59 -10.22
C GLY A 211 14.43 22.83 -9.15
N GLU A 212 13.83 21.67 -9.44
CA GLU A 212 12.99 20.93 -8.47
C GLU A 212 13.81 20.05 -7.51
N LEU A 213 13.79 20.29 -6.20
CA LEU A 213 14.46 19.42 -5.24
C LEU A 213 13.66 18.12 -5.03
N PRO A 214 14.27 16.98 -4.63
CA PRO A 214 13.57 15.72 -4.41
C PRO A 214 12.87 15.71 -3.04
N PHE A 215 12.25 16.83 -2.71
CA PHE A 215 11.51 17.11 -1.50
C PHE A 215 10.15 17.68 -1.87
N TRP A 216 9.28 17.66 -0.89
CA TRP A 216 8.01 18.34 -0.89
C TRP A 216 8.08 19.53 0.05
N LYS A 217 7.41 20.63 -0.30
CA LYS A 217 7.00 21.66 0.65
C LYS A 217 5.56 21.42 1.09
N LEU A 218 5.31 21.59 2.38
CA LEU A 218 4.01 21.42 3.00
C LEU A 218 3.49 22.80 3.42
N ASP A 219 2.29 23.13 2.98
CA ASP A 219 1.67 24.43 3.25
C ASP A 219 0.49 24.27 4.20
N ARG A 220 0.59 24.88 5.38
CA ARG A 220 -0.45 24.87 6.42
C ARG A 220 -1.67 25.71 6.06
N ALA A 221 -1.50 26.79 5.31
CA ALA A 221 -2.60 27.67 4.93
C ALA A 221 -3.51 26.98 3.91
N THR A 222 -2.91 26.29 2.94
CA THR A 222 -3.65 25.58 1.87
C THR A 222 -3.89 24.10 2.17
N MET A 223 -3.34 23.57 3.27
CA MET A 223 -3.41 22.14 3.64
C MET A 223 -2.91 21.23 2.51
N SER A 224 -1.85 21.65 1.83
CA SER A 224 -1.39 21.02 0.58
C SER A 224 0.07 20.60 0.64
N ARG A 225 0.47 19.85 -0.37
CA ARG A 225 1.85 19.44 -0.61
C ARG A 225 2.19 19.65 -2.08
N SER A 226 3.26 20.37 -2.35
CA SER A 226 3.77 20.61 -3.69
C SER A 226 5.27 20.34 -3.76
N ALA A 227 5.82 20.25 -4.97
CA ALA A 227 7.26 20.12 -5.14
C ALA A 227 7.99 21.31 -4.50
N LEU A 228 9.15 21.04 -3.89
CA LEU A 228 10.05 22.07 -3.39
C LEU A 228 10.97 22.50 -4.54
N MET A 229 11.03 23.79 -4.85
CA MET A 229 11.94 24.35 -5.85
C MET A 229 13.18 24.97 -5.17
N GLU A 230 14.28 25.09 -5.92
CA GLU A 230 15.45 25.87 -5.50
C GLU A 230 15.04 27.32 -5.21
N GLY A 231 15.44 27.85 -4.06
CA GLY A 231 15.09 29.19 -3.61
C GLY A 231 13.69 29.33 -2.97
N ASP A 232 12.86 28.28 -2.95
CA ASP A 232 11.60 28.31 -2.21
C ASP A 232 11.85 28.52 -0.71
N ALA A 233 11.09 29.42 -0.09
CA ALA A 233 10.87 29.41 1.35
C ALA A 233 9.81 28.35 1.71
N ALA A 234 10.11 27.48 2.67
CA ALA A 234 9.17 26.47 3.14
C ALA A 234 9.34 26.20 4.64
N ASP A 235 8.27 26.42 5.41
CA ASP A 235 8.26 26.19 6.87
C ASP A 235 8.35 24.70 7.23
N LEU A 236 7.84 23.83 6.35
CA LEU A 236 7.87 22.39 6.54
C LEU A 236 8.20 21.68 5.24
N VAL A 237 9.25 20.88 5.29
CA VAL A 237 9.77 20.13 4.15
C VAL A 237 9.69 18.64 4.47
N ALA A 238 9.47 17.81 3.44
CA ALA A 238 9.52 16.36 3.58
C ALA A 238 10.26 15.71 2.42
N PRO A 239 11.10 14.68 2.64
CA PRO A 239 11.81 14.02 1.56
C PRO A 239 10.88 13.13 0.74
N ARG A 240 11.11 13.03 -0.58
CA ARG A 240 10.48 11.99 -1.41
C ARG A 240 11.02 10.62 -1.06
N ALA A 241 10.30 9.55 -1.43
CA ALA A 241 10.62 8.17 -1.04
C ALA A 241 12.08 7.76 -1.31
N LEU A 242 12.63 8.11 -2.48
CA LEU A 242 14.01 7.79 -2.84
C LEU A 242 15.02 8.51 -1.94
N THR A 243 14.81 9.80 -1.72
CA THR A 243 15.65 10.66 -0.86
C THR A 243 15.53 10.30 0.61
N LEU A 244 14.32 9.97 1.08
CA LEU A 244 14.10 9.49 2.44
C LEU A 244 14.93 8.24 2.72
N THR A 245 14.92 7.30 1.77
CA THR A 245 15.66 6.05 1.89
C THR A 245 17.17 6.26 1.79
N ALA A 246 17.62 7.16 0.90
CA ALA A 246 19.02 7.56 0.82
C ALA A 246 19.53 8.15 2.15
N ILE A 247 18.82 9.12 2.73
CA ILE A 247 19.18 9.72 4.02
C ILE A 247 19.20 8.65 5.11
N ALA A 248 18.15 7.81 5.18
CA ALA A 248 18.07 6.77 6.19
C ALA A 248 19.25 5.78 6.12
N ARG A 249 19.59 5.29 4.92
CA ARG A 249 20.65 4.29 4.72
C ARG A 249 22.05 4.88 4.75
N LEU A 250 22.24 6.16 4.44
CA LEU A 250 23.54 6.82 4.55
C LEU A 250 23.86 7.18 6.00
N VAL A 251 22.92 7.80 6.73
CA VAL A 251 23.26 8.48 7.99
C VAL A 251 22.46 8.05 9.22
N LEU A 252 21.37 7.28 9.09
CA LEU A 252 20.50 6.98 10.23
C LEU A 252 20.54 5.53 10.72
N CYS A 253 20.55 4.55 9.82
CA CYS A 253 20.42 3.14 10.18
C CYS A 253 21.63 2.29 9.81
N ASP A 254 21.64 1.06 10.31
CA ASP A 254 22.60 -0.01 10.00
C ASP A 254 21.93 -1.15 9.18
N GLU A 255 20.59 -1.20 9.16
CA GLU A 255 19.81 -2.00 8.21
C GLU A 255 18.48 -1.27 7.94
N PHE A 256 18.03 -1.25 6.68
CA PHE A 256 16.71 -0.75 6.32
C PHE A 256 15.82 -1.86 5.76
N ILE A 257 14.66 -2.07 6.37
CA ILE A 257 13.69 -3.09 5.94
C ILE A 257 12.60 -2.45 5.09
N HIS A 258 12.53 -2.88 3.84
CA HIS A 258 11.51 -2.54 2.86
C HIS A 258 10.38 -3.57 2.79
N GLY A 259 9.26 -3.16 2.20
CA GLY A 259 8.29 -4.09 1.61
C GLY A 259 8.64 -4.36 0.14
N THR A 260 7.84 -5.17 -0.56
CA THR A 260 8.09 -5.53 -1.97
C THR A 260 8.21 -4.31 -2.89
N GLY A 261 7.36 -3.29 -2.70
CA GLY A 261 7.44 -2.04 -3.47
C GLY A 261 8.72 -1.24 -3.18
N GLY A 262 9.23 -1.31 -1.94
CA GLY A 262 10.42 -0.61 -1.49
C GLY A 262 11.70 -1.13 -2.11
N GLY A 263 11.88 -2.46 -2.09
CA GLY A 263 13.09 -3.09 -2.61
C GLY A 263 13.36 -2.78 -4.09
N ARG A 264 12.33 -2.49 -4.90
CA ARG A 264 12.50 -2.12 -6.30
C ARG A 264 13.07 -0.72 -6.47
N TYR A 265 12.46 0.30 -5.85
CA TYR A 265 12.98 1.67 -6.02
C TYR A 265 14.32 1.87 -5.30
N ASP A 266 14.62 1.06 -4.30
CA ASP A 266 15.87 1.17 -3.55
C ASP A 266 17.10 0.88 -4.41
N LEU A 267 16.98 -0.04 -5.39
CA LEU A 267 18.03 -0.26 -6.39
C LEU A 267 18.29 1.00 -7.24
N SER A 268 17.25 1.77 -7.53
CA SER A 268 17.40 3.07 -8.22
C SER A 268 18.06 4.10 -7.32
N MET A 269 17.80 4.06 -6.01
CA MET A 269 18.47 4.91 -5.03
C MET A 269 19.97 4.60 -5.00
N GLU A 270 20.37 3.33 -4.96
CA GLU A 270 21.79 2.95 -4.96
C GLU A 270 22.53 3.39 -6.23
N ARG A 271 21.88 3.28 -7.40
CA ARG A 271 22.43 3.80 -8.67
C ARG A 271 22.61 5.32 -8.62
N TRP A 272 21.62 6.04 -8.08
CA TRP A 272 21.71 7.49 -7.89
C TRP A 272 22.86 7.86 -6.95
N ILE A 273 22.99 7.20 -5.79
CA ILE A 273 24.07 7.45 -4.83
C ILE A 273 25.45 7.17 -5.44
N THR A 274 25.58 6.09 -6.22
CA THR A 274 26.84 5.78 -6.93
C THR A 274 27.22 6.90 -7.90
N ALA A 275 26.26 7.37 -8.70
CA ALA A 275 26.52 8.44 -9.66
C ALA A 275 26.77 9.80 -8.99
N ALA A 276 26.17 10.05 -7.82
CA ALA A 276 26.31 11.32 -7.11
C ALA A 276 27.57 11.40 -6.23
N PHE A 277 27.97 10.29 -5.60
CA PHE A 277 29.00 10.28 -4.55
C PHE A 277 30.08 9.19 -4.74
N GLY A 278 29.97 8.35 -5.76
CA GLY A 278 30.93 7.28 -6.06
C GLY A 278 30.65 5.95 -5.34
N ASP A 279 31.46 4.94 -5.67
CA ASP A 279 31.30 3.57 -5.18
C ASP A 279 31.53 3.44 -3.66
N ASP A 280 32.42 4.24 -3.08
CA ASP A 280 32.68 4.22 -1.63
C ASP A 280 31.43 4.62 -0.84
N ALA A 281 30.68 5.63 -1.31
CA ALA A 281 29.43 6.04 -0.69
C ALA A 281 28.33 4.96 -0.85
N ARG A 282 28.27 4.29 -2.01
CA ARG A 282 27.36 3.15 -2.21
C ARG A 282 27.71 2.00 -1.26
N ALA A 283 28.99 1.64 -1.16
CA ALA A 283 29.47 0.57 -0.29
C ALA A 283 29.20 0.88 1.20
N ALA A 284 29.16 2.16 1.56
CA ALA A 284 28.84 2.60 2.91
C ALA A 284 27.33 2.59 3.22
N LEU A 285 26.43 2.46 2.25
CA LEU A 285 24.98 2.38 2.50
C LEU A 285 24.68 1.20 3.43
N ALA A 286 23.84 1.45 4.44
CA ALA A 286 23.26 0.37 5.24
C ALA A 286 22.60 -0.66 4.30
N PRO A 287 22.78 -1.97 4.50
CA PRO A 287 22.10 -2.99 3.71
C PRO A 287 20.57 -2.84 3.79
N MET A 288 19.90 -3.30 2.75
CA MET A 288 18.45 -3.36 2.72
C MET A 288 17.94 -4.81 2.67
N SER A 289 16.81 -5.04 3.34
CA SER A 289 16.10 -6.33 3.35
C SER A 289 14.68 -6.12 2.87
N VAL A 290 14.09 -7.10 2.18
CA VAL A 290 12.67 -7.06 1.79
C VAL A 290 11.89 -8.09 2.58
N VAL A 291 10.86 -7.63 3.29
CA VAL A 291 9.95 -8.49 4.06
C VAL A 291 8.54 -8.38 3.50
N THR A 292 7.85 -9.52 3.41
CA THR A 292 6.46 -9.60 2.96
C THR A 292 5.71 -10.66 3.76
N ALA A 293 4.41 -10.45 3.93
CA ALA A 293 3.51 -11.44 4.50
C ALA A 293 2.11 -11.27 3.89
N THR A 294 1.43 -12.39 3.68
CA THR A 294 0.01 -12.43 3.36
C THR A 294 -0.69 -13.15 4.49
N LYS A 295 -1.62 -12.47 5.16
CA LYS A 295 -2.51 -13.06 6.16
C LYS A 295 -3.94 -12.63 5.88
N LEU A 296 -4.89 -13.50 6.20
CA LEU A 296 -6.32 -13.27 6.02
C LEU A 296 -7.00 -13.14 7.37
N ALA A 297 -8.10 -12.38 7.39
CA ALA A 297 -9.01 -12.37 8.53
C ALA A 297 -9.80 -13.70 8.58
N PRO A 298 -10.19 -14.19 9.78
CA PRO A 298 -10.91 -15.45 9.97
C PRO A 298 -12.38 -15.42 9.50
N LEU A 299 -12.63 -14.93 8.28
CA LEU A 299 -13.98 -14.66 7.77
C LEU A 299 -14.54 -15.77 6.87
N ALA A 300 -13.77 -16.82 6.58
CA ALA A 300 -14.16 -17.88 5.66
C ALA A 300 -15.49 -18.57 6.05
N LYS A 301 -15.77 -18.69 7.36
CA LYS A 301 -17.02 -19.26 7.87
C LYS A 301 -18.28 -18.43 7.59
N HIS A 302 -18.11 -17.15 7.24
CA HIS A 302 -19.21 -16.23 6.88
C HIS A 302 -19.46 -16.18 5.38
N VAL A 303 -18.75 -16.99 4.59
CA VAL A 303 -18.97 -17.10 3.14
C VAL A 303 -20.06 -18.14 2.90
N PRO A 304 -21.24 -17.76 2.38
CA PRO A 304 -22.27 -18.72 2.00
C PRO A 304 -21.76 -19.67 0.92
N ALA A 305 -22.33 -20.89 0.88
CA ALA A 305 -22.08 -21.80 -0.23
C ALA A 305 -22.54 -21.17 -1.55
N PHE A 306 -21.78 -21.42 -2.62
CA PHE A 306 -22.10 -20.94 -3.96
C PHE A 306 -21.76 -22.00 -5.01
N ASP A 307 -22.46 -21.94 -6.14
CA ASP A 307 -22.22 -22.85 -7.25
C ASP A 307 -21.02 -22.39 -8.06
N ALA A 308 -19.86 -23.04 -7.85
CA ALA A 308 -18.63 -22.71 -8.56
C ALA A 308 -18.71 -22.91 -10.08
N ALA A 309 -19.66 -23.72 -10.58
CA ALA A 309 -19.87 -23.92 -12.01
C ALA A 309 -20.74 -22.81 -12.65
N ALA A 310 -21.42 -22.00 -11.84
CA ALA A 310 -22.27 -20.91 -12.32
C ALA A 310 -21.49 -19.59 -12.37
N THR A 311 -20.71 -19.38 -13.45
CA THR A 311 -19.92 -18.16 -13.66
C THR A 311 -20.36 -17.37 -14.90
N PRO A 312 -20.12 -16.03 -14.93
CA PRO A 312 -20.34 -15.23 -16.13
C PRO A 312 -19.59 -15.72 -17.38
N GLU A 313 -18.42 -16.34 -17.19
CA GLU A 313 -17.60 -16.92 -18.27
C GLU A 313 -18.30 -18.13 -18.89
N VAL A 314 -18.85 -19.04 -18.07
CA VAL A 314 -19.64 -20.18 -18.54
C VAL A 314 -20.89 -19.70 -19.28
N GLN A 315 -21.59 -18.68 -18.77
CA GLN A 315 -22.74 -18.10 -19.46
C GLN A 315 -22.33 -17.51 -20.82
N ARG A 316 -21.24 -16.73 -20.85
CA ARG A 316 -20.76 -16.11 -22.07
C ARG A 316 -20.31 -17.15 -23.09
N ALA A 317 -19.64 -18.22 -22.66
CA ALA A 317 -19.25 -19.32 -23.53
C ALA A 317 -20.48 -19.92 -24.22
N LEU A 318 -21.52 -20.24 -23.46
CA LEU A 318 -22.76 -20.82 -24.00
C LEU A 318 -23.57 -19.84 -24.87
N GLU A 319 -23.53 -18.53 -24.57
CA GLU A 319 -24.19 -17.51 -25.41
C GLU A 319 -23.45 -17.27 -26.74
N GLN A 320 -22.12 -17.38 -26.73
CA GLN A 320 -21.27 -17.18 -27.92
C GLN A 320 -21.19 -18.43 -28.81
N ASP A 321 -21.23 -19.60 -28.20
CA ASP A 321 -21.30 -20.91 -28.84
C ASP A 321 -22.50 -21.73 -28.29
N PRO A 322 -23.72 -21.49 -28.81
CA PRO A 322 -24.90 -22.24 -28.40
C PRO A 322 -24.90 -23.69 -28.89
N PHE A 323 -23.95 -24.09 -29.73
CA PHE A 323 -23.79 -25.47 -30.17
C PHE A 323 -22.97 -26.28 -29.15
N ASN A 324 -22.15 -25.60 -28.34
CA ASN A 324 -21.26 -26.20 -27.34
C ASN A 324 -20.30 -27.22 -27.97
N ASP A 325 -19.71 -26.85 -29.10
CA ASP A 325 -18.81 -27.67 -29.91
C ASP A 325 -17.48 -26.98 -30.21
N ASP A 326 -17.09 -26.09 -29.30
CA ASP A 326 -15.91 -25.24 -29.41
C ASP A 326 -15.93 -24.41 -30.72
N GLY A 327 -17.12 -23.94 -31.08
CA GLY A 327 -17.38 -23.12 -32.26
C GLY A 327 -17.24 -23.83 -33.60
N ALA A 328 -17.16 -25.17 -33.66
CA ALA A 328 -17.03 -25.93 -34.89
C ALA A 328 -18.21 -25.65 -35.85
N THR A 329 -19.45 -25.76 -35.36
CA THR A 329 -20.65 -25.49 -36.16
C THR A 329 -20.71 -24.04 -36.62
N LYS A 330 -20.35 -23.09 -35.74
CA LYS A 330 -20.34 -21.67 -36.08
C LYS A 330 -19.28 -21.33 -37.15
N ARG A 331 -18.10 -21.98 -37.10
CA ARG A 331 -17.06 -21.86 -38.14
C ARG A 331 -17.57 -22.43 -39.47
N ALA A 332 -18.15 -23.63 -39.47
CA ALA A 332 -18.70 -24.25 -40.67
C ALA A 332 -19.79 -23.38 -41.34
N LEU A 333 -20.74 -22.85 -40.54
CA LEU A 333 -21.79 -21.95 -41.05
C LEU A 333 -21.24 -20.64 -41.62
N ARG A 334 -20.18 -20.11 -41.04
CA ARG A 334 -19.50 -18.90 -41.54
C ARG A 334 -18.74 -19.19 -42.83
N ASP A 335 -18.02 -20.31 -42.88
CA ASP A 335 -17.21 -20.69 -44.03
C ASP A 335 -18.09 -21.05 -45.25
N ALA A 336 -19.35 -21.42 -45.02
CA ALA A 336 -20.38 -21.58 -46.05
C ALA A 336 -20.85 -20.26 -46.69
N ILE A 337 -20.49 -19.08 -46.17
CA ILE A 337 -20.90 -17.77 -46.71
C ILE A 337 -19.99 -17.38 -47.89
N THR A 338 -20.19 -18.03 -49.04
CA THR A 338 -19.42 -17.80 -50.27
C THR A 338 -20.35 -17.60 -51.48
N GLY A 339 -19.79 -17.31 -52.66
CA GLY A 339 -20.57 -17.11 -53.90
C GLY A 339 -21.09 -15.69 -54.14
N THR A 340 -22.18 -15.60 -54.90
CA THR A 340 -22.86 -14.36 -55.31
C THR A 340 -23.51 -13.63 -54.14
N ARG A 341 -23.93 -12.38 -54.34
CA ARG A 341 -24.60 -11.58 -53.30
C ARG A 341 -25.88 -12.24 -52.78
N ALA A 342 -26.65 -12.92 -53.64
CA ALA A 342 -27.86 -13.61 -53.26
C ALA A 342 -27.54 -14.86 -52.41
N GLU A 343 -26.57 -15.67 -52.82
CA GLU A 343 -26.13 -16.88 -52.10
C GLU A 343 -25.57 -16.54 -50.71
N LYS A 344 -24.70 -15.52 -50.63
CA LYS A 344 -24.17 -15.03 -49.34
C LYS A 344 -25.27 -14.59 -48.39
N ARG A 345 -26.30 -13.90 -48.90
CA ARG A 345 -27.45 -13.47 -48.08
C ARG A 345 -28.23 -14.68 -47.55
N THR A 346 -28.48 -15.68 -48.38
CA THR A 346 -29.16 -16.92 -47.99
C THR A 346 -28.37 -17.67 -46.92
N ALA A 347 -27.07 -17.89 -47.12
CA ALA A 347 -26.19 -18.56 -46.16
C ALA A 347 -26.10 -17.80 -44.83
N TYR A 348 -26.01 -16.47 -44.86
CA TYR A 348 -26.04 -15.63 -43.65
C TYR A 348 -27.35 -15.78 -42.86
N LEU A 349 -28.50 -15.79 -43.54
CA LEU A 349 -29.80 -15.97 -42.90
C LEU A 349 -29.93 -17.39 -42.29
N ALA A 350 -29.42 -18.42 -42.97
CA ALA A 350 -29.38 -19.78 -42.46
C ALA A 350 -28.50 -19.89 -41.20
N MET A 351 -27.29 -19.30 -41.22
CA MET A 351 -26.43 -19.21 -40.03
C MET A 351 -27.13 -18.51 -38.87
N ARG A 352 -27.78 -17.36 -39.13
CA ARG A 352 -28.50 -16.60 -38.11
C ARG A 352 -29.66 -17.41 -37.53
N ARG A 353 -30.40 -18.15 -38.37
CA ARG A 353 -31.48 -19.03 -37.95
C ARG A 353 -30.97 -20.17 -37.07
N ALA A 354 -29.92 -20.87 -37.49
CA ALA A 354 -29.29 -21.94 -36.71
C ALA A 354 -28.82 -21.46 -35.33
N ILE A 355 -28.20 -20.27 -35.25
CA ILE A 355 -27.78 -19.68 -33.96
C ILE A 355 -28.99 -19.33 -33.08
N ILE A 356 -30.05 -18.76 -33.65
CA ILE A 356 -31.27 -18.42 -32.92
C ILE A 356 -31.93 -19.69 -32.37
N ASP A 357 -32.07 -20.72 -33.19
CA ASP A 357 -32.73 -21.96 -32.83
C ASP A 357 -31.91 -22.74 -31.78
N ALA A 358 -30.57 -22.76 -31.90
CA ALA A 358 -29.68 -23.35 -30.90
C ALA A 358 -29.78 -22.62 -29.54
N ARG A 359 -29.88 -21.28 -29.54
CA ARG A 359 -30.12 -20.51 -28.31
C ARG A 359 -31.49 -20.77 -27.71
N ALA A 360 -32.52 -20.90 -28.55
CA ALA A 360 -33.88 -21.22 -28.11
C ALA A 360 -33.93 -22.61 -27.47
N ALA A 361 -33.27 -23.61 -28.06
CA ALA A 361 -33.16 -24.96 -27.51
C ALA A 361 -32.49 -25.00 -26.12
N ARG A 362 -31.58 -24.05 -25.85
CA ARG A 362 -30.89 -23.89 -24.56
C ARG A 362 -31.46 -22.80 -23.67
N ALA A 363 -32.64 -22.26 -23.97
CA ALA A 363 -33.20 -21.12 -23.23
C ALA A 363 -33.34 -21.42 -21.72
N THR A 364 -33.78 -22.63 -21.38
CA THR A 364 -33.91 -23.09 -19.98
C THR A 364 -32.57 -23.20 -19.27
N GLU A 365 -31.55 -23.71 -19.95
CA GLU A 365 -30.18 -23.83 -19.43
C GLU A 365 -29.59 -22.44 -19.14
N LEU A 366 -29.70 -21.52 -20.10
CA LEU A 366 -29.26 -20.13 -19.95
C LEU A 366 -30.03 -19.39 -18.85
N ALA A 367 -31.34 -19.61 -18.73
CA ALA A 367 -32.15 -19.03 -17.66
C ALA A 367 -31.74 -19.57 -16.28
N SER A 368 -31.55 -20.89 -16.15
CA SER A 368 -31.07 -21.54 -14.93
C SER A 368 -29.69 -21.01 -14.52
N LEU A 369 -28.77 -20.89 -15.49
CA LEU A 369 -27.43 -20.36 -15.24
C LEU A 369 -27.46 -18.91 -14.77
N ARG A 370 -28.31 -18.05 -15.37
CA ARG A 370 -28.50 -16.66 -14.92
C ARG A 370 -29.02 -16.58 -13.48
N THR A 371 -30.00 -17.41 -13.13
CA THR A 371 -30.53 -17.48 -11.76
C THR A 371 -29.45 -17.90 -10.76
N ARG A 372 -28.66 -18.94 -11.07
CA ARG A 372 -27.56 -19.41 -10.22
C ARG A 372 -26.45 -18.37 -10.08
N ILE A 373 -26.07 -17.69 -11.17
CA ILE A 373 -25.11 -16.56 -11.13
C ILE A 373 -25.65 -15.43 -10.24
N ALA A 374 -26.93 -15.10 -10.36
CA ALA A 374 -27.56 -14.07 -9.52
C ALA A 374 -27.55 -14.48 -8.04
N ALA A 375 -27.84 -15.75 -7.73
CA ALA A 375 -27.79 -16.31 -6.37
C ALA A 375 -26.35 -16.30 -5.80
N ASN A 376 -25.34 -16.52 -6.64
CA ASN A 376 -23.93 -16.48 -6.24
C ASN A 376 -23.42 -15.08 -5.86
N ARG A 377 -24.12 -14.00 -6.23
CA ARG A 377 -23.61 -12.62 -6.10
C ARG A 377 -23.13 -12.31 -4.68
N ASP A 378 -23.94 -12.65 -3.69
CA ASP A 378 -23.65 -12.31 -2.29
C ASP A 378 -22.55 -13.18 -1.71
N ALA A 379 -22.51 -14.45 -2.11
CA ALA A 379 -21.45 -15.36 -1.73
C ALA A 379 -20.09 -14.99 -2.36
N ILE A 380 -20.07 -14.57 -3.62
CA ILE A 380 -18.86 -14.06 -4.28
C ILE A 380 -18.35 -12.78 -3.60
N ALA A 381 -19.26 -11.86 -3.24
CA ALA A 381 -18.90 -10.66 -2.51
C ALA A 381 -18.33 -10.98 -1.12
N ALA A 382 -18.96 -11.90 -0.37
CA ALA A 382 -18.46 -12.37 0.91
C ALA A 382 -17.11 -13.08 0.77
N HIS A 383 -16.95 -13.93 -0.25
CA HIS A 383 -15.69 -14.61 -0.57
C HIS A 383 -14.56 -13.61 -0.86
N ALA A 384 -14.85 -12.54 -1.61
CA ALA A 384 -13.89 -11.47 -1.87
C ALA A 384 -13.44 -10.76 -0.58
N LEU A 385 -14.38 -10.48 0.34
CA LEU A 385 -14.06 -9.90 1.64
C LEU A 385 -13.26 -10.85 2.53
N ALA A 386 -13.57 -12.15 2.52
CA ALA A 386 -12.86 -13.15 3.30
C ALA A 386 -11.41 -13.36 2.82
N ASN A 387 -11.17 -13.19 1.52
CA ASN A 387 -9.83 -13.29 0.91
C ASN A 387 -9.12 -11.93 0.78
N ASP A 388 -9.69 -10.84 1.30
CA ASP A 388 -9.04 -9.53 1.22
C ASP A 388 -7.85 -9.46 2.19
N ARG A 389 -6.65 -9.36 1.62
CA ARG A 389 -5.39 -9.25 2.37
C ARG A 389 -5.11 -7.85 2.93
N THR A 390 -5.98 -6.88 2.68
CA THR A 390 -5.80 -5.46 3.07
C THR A 390 -6.46 -5.11 4.40
N TRP A 391 -7.11 -6.06 5.05
CA TRP A 391 -7.62 -5.88 6.41
C TRP A 391 -6.49 -5.48 7.38
N PRO A 392 -6.78 -4.60 8.36
CA PRO A 392 -5.87 -4.30 9.45
C PRO A 392 -5.24 -5.56 10.05
N PHE A 393 -3.92 -5.55 10.25
CA PHE A 393 -3.16 -6.70 10.73
C PHE A 393 -3.67 -7.28 12.06
N PRO A 394 -4.29 -6.53 12.99
CA PRO A 394 -4.86 -7.12 14.21
C PRO A 394 -5.99 -8.12 13.93
N PHE A 395 -6.65 -8.05 12.77
CA PHE A 395 -7.68 -9.01 12.36
C PHE A 395 -7.11 -10.31 11.79
N ALA A 396 -5.84 -10.34 11.42
CA ALA A 396 -5.22 -11.55 10.91
C ALA A 396 -5.14 -12.60 12.02
N VAL A 397 -5.48 -13.86 11.68
CA VAL A 397 -5.28 -14.98 12.59
C VAL A 397 -3.78 -15.07 12.94
N ARG A 398 -3.50 -15.29 14.23
CA ARG A 398 -2.13 -15.30 14.76
C ARG A 398 -1.28 -16.39 14.12
#